data_AF-A0A6N9C477-F1
#
_entry.id   AF-A0A6N9C477-F1
#
_cell.length_a   1.000
_cell.length_b   1.000
_cell.length_c   1.000
_cell.angle_alpha   90.00
_cell.angle_beta   90.00
_cell.angle_gamma   90.00
#
_symmetry.space_group_name_H-M   'P 1'
#
loop_
_entity.id
_entity.type
_entity.pdbx_description
1 polymer ?
#
loop_
_entity_poly.entity_id
_entity_poly.type
_entity_poly.pdbx_seq_one_letter_code
_entity_poly.pdbx_strand_id
1 'polypeptide(L)' 'MAIFDTLAAARDMEAAGMDRKTAEAVAMAIRNGQGDLATKADLERAVNRMPLAQIVVAGALFAALKVF' A
#
# COMPACT_ATOMS: atom_id res chain seq x y z
N MET A 1 8.65 -13.24 5.65
CA MET A 1 8.23 -12.38 4.53
C MET A 1 8.23 -13.27 3.30
N ALA A 2 7.07 -13.60 2.75
CA ALA A 2 6.98 -14.44 1.56
C ALA A 2 7.53 -13.65 0.36
N ILE A 3 8.52 -14.20 -0.32
CA ILE A 3 9.11 -13.58 -1.52
C ILE A 3 8.10 -13.77 -2.66
N PHE A 4 7.72 -12.69 -3.33
CA PHE A 4 6.85 -12.78 -4.49
C PHE A 4 7.58 -13.43 -5.67
N ASP A 5 7.05 -14.56 -6.14
CA ASP A 5 7.58 -15.27 -7.30
C ASP A 5 6.97 -14.69 -8.58
N THR A 6 7.74 -13.83 -9.24
CA THR A 6 7.35 -13.22 -10.51
C THR A 6 7.13 -14.22 -11.63
N LEU A 7 7.85 -15.35 -11.62
CA LEU A 7 7.73 -16.35 -12.68
C LEU A 7 6.44 -17.14 -12.53
N ALA A 8 6.09 -17.52 -11.30
CA ALA A 8 4.81 -18.15 -11.02
C ALA A 8 3.64 -17.22 -11.37
N ALA A 9 3.71 -15.95 -10.96
CA ALA A 9 2.68 -14.97 -11.26
C ALA A 9 2.49 -14.73 -12.77
N ALA A 10 3.57 -14.63 -13.54
CA ALA A 10 3.49 -14.48 -15.00
C ALA A 10 2.83 -15.70 -15.66
N ARG A 11 3.17 -16.91 -15.23
CA ARG A 11 2.57 -18.16 -15.74
C ARG A 11 1.07 -18.25 -15.46
N ASP A 12 0.64 -17.85 -14.26
CA ASP A 12 -0.77 -17.84 -13.90
C ASP A 12 -1.56 -16.82 -14.76
N MET A 13 -0.94 -15.67 -15.06
CA MET A 13 -1.53 -14.67 -15.96
C MET A 13 -1.60 -15.15 -17.41
N GLU A 14 -0.57 -15.85 -17.90
CA GLU A 14 -0.60 -16.51 -19.22
C GLU A 14 -1.71 -17.56 -19.28
N ALA A 15 -1.86 -18.38 -18.23
CA ALA A 15 -2.93 -19.38 -18.13
C ALA A 15 -4.33 -18.73 -18.11
N ALA A 16 -4.45 -17.50 -17.62
CA ALA A 16 -5.67 -16.70 -17.68
C ALA A 16 -5.91 -16.03 -19.05
N GLY A 17 -5.04 -16.26 -20.03
CA GLY A 17 -5.18 -15.74 -21.40
C GLY A 17 -4.48 -14.40 -21.64
N MET A 18 -3.63 -13.94 -20.72
CA MET A 18 -2.81 -12.75 -20.94
C MET A 18 -1.64 -13.08 -21.89
N ASP A 19 -1.30 -12.17 -22.81
CA ASP A 19 -0.09 -12.33 -23.62
C ASP A 19 1.14 -12.37 -22.72
N ARG A 20 2.08 -13.25 -23.03
CA ARG A 20 3.28 -13.50 -22.22
C ARG A 20 4.07 -12.22 -21.91
N LYS A 21 4.25 -11.32 -22.87
CA LYS A 21 5.00 -10.08 -22.62
C LYS A 21 4.26 -9.17 -21.64
N THR A 22 2.94 -9.14 -21.72
CA THR A 22 2.10 -8.39 -20.79
C THR A 22 2.12 -9.02 -19.40
N ALA A 23 2.04 -10.36 -19.31
CA ALA A 23 2.10 -11.10 -18.05
C ALA A 23 3.44 -10.88 -17.32
N GLU A 24 4.56 -10.97 -18.04
CA GLU A 24 5.90 -10.70 -17.51
C GLU A 24 6.02 -9.24 -17.01
N ALA A 25 5.54 -8.27 -17.79
CA ALA A 25 5.57 -6.85 -17.42
C ALA A 25 4.73 -6.55 -16.17
N VAL A 26 3.54 -7.14 -16.07
CA VAL A 26 2.65 -6.98 -14.91
C VAL A 26 3.24 -7.62 -13.66
N ALA A 27 3.78 -8.84 -13.77
CA ALA A 27 4.45 -9.51 -12.66
C ALA A 27 5.64 -8.69 -12.14
N MET A 28 6.45 -8.13 -13.05
CA MET A 28 7.55 -7.21 -12.69
C MET A 28 7.05 -5.94 -11.99
N ALA A 29 5.97 -5.33 -12.48
CA ALA A 29 5.38 -4.14 -11.87
C ALA A 29 4.89 -4.43 -10.44
N ILE A 30 4.25 -5.57 -10.21
CA ILE A 30 3.79 -5.99 -8.87
C ILE A 30 4.97 -6.22 -7.93
N ARG A 31 6.02 -6.89 -8.38
CA ARG A 31 7.24 -7.10 -7.58
C ARG A 31 7.92 -5.78 -7.21
N ASN A 32 7.96 -4.82 -8.13
CA ASN A 32 8.54 -3.52 -7.87
C ASN A 32 7.67 -2.68 -6.92
N GLY A 33 6.34 -2.72 -7.07
CA GLY A 33 5.40 -2.05 -6.18
C GLY A 33 5.34 -2.65 -4.77
N GLN A 34 5.68 -3.93 -4.60
CA GLN A 34 5.76 -4.56 -3.28
C GLN A 34 6.76 -3.90 -2.34
N GLY A 35 7.82 -3.29 -2.86
CA GLY A 35 8.77 -2.53 -2.05
C GLY A 35 8.20 -1.23 -1.46
N ASP A 36 7.13 -0.71 -2.07
CA ASP A 36 6.50 0.57 -1.73
C ASP A 36 5.19 0.39 -0.95
N LEU A 37 4.73 -0.85 -0.78
CA LEU A 37 3.55 -1.15 0.02
C LEU A 37 3.91 -1.06 1.51
N ALA A 38 3.51 0.05 2.14
CA ALA A 38 3.54 0.17 3.59
C ALA A 38 2.75 -0.99 4.22
N THR A 39 3.42 -1.78 5.08
CA THR A 39 2.72 -2.86 5.76
C THR A 39 1.73 -2.29 6.78
N LYS A 40 0.73 -3.09 7.17
CA LYS A 40 -0.20 -2.71 8.26
C LYS A 40 0.57 -2.31 9.54
N ALA A 41 1.68 -2.97 9.82
CA ALA A 41 2.55 -2.64 10.94
C ALA A 41 3.27 -1.29 10.77
N ASP A 42 3.62 -0.90 9.55
CA ASP A 42 4.21 0.42 9.27
C ASP A 42 3.20 1.55 9.44
N LEU A 43 1.94 1.32 9.03
CA LEU A 43 0.82 2.21 9.30
C LEU A 43 0.54 2.35 10.81
N GLU A 44 0.51 1.25 11.55
CA GLU A 44 0.32 1.26 13.01
C GLU A 44 1.47 1.98 13.73
N ARG A 45 2.72 1.81 13.28
CA ARG A 45 3.86 2.57 13.81
C ARG A 45 3.79 4.05 13.48
N ALA A 46 3.31 4.42 12.29
CA ALA A 46 3.11 5.81 11.91
C ALA A 46 2.01 6.47 12.76
N VAL A 47 0.91 5.78 13.01
CA VAL A 47 -0.17 6.24 13.91
C VAL A 47 0.33 6.38 15.35
N ASN A 48 1.07 5.41 15.87
CA ASN A 48 1.63 5.48 17.23
C ASN A 48 2.72 6.56 17.39
N ARG A 49 3.32 7.03 16.29
CA ARG A 49 4.28 8.14 16.29
C ARG A 49 3.64 9.51 16.09
N MET A 50 2.34 9.60 15.78
CA MET A 50 1.66 10.88 15.80
C MET A 50 1.61 11.39 17.25
N PRO A 51 2.24 12.52 17.58
CA PRO A 51 2.11 13.09 18.90
C PRO A 51 0.64 13.46 19.09
N LEU A 52 0.02 12.97 20.17
CA LEU A 52 -1.37 13.25 20.56
C LEU A 52 -1.77 14.73 20.40
N ALA A 53 -0.80 15.65 20.56
CA ALA A 53 -0.95 17.07 20.30
C ALA A 53 -1.49 17.41 18.90
N GLN A 54 -1.10 16.71 17.83
CA GLN A 54 -1.57 17.00 16.46
C GLN A 54 -3.00 16.52 16.21
N ILE A 55 -3.40 15.41 16.83
CA ILE A 55 -4.78 14.90 16.76
C ILE A 55 -5.73 15.83 17.52
N VAL A 56 -5.30 16.33 18.69
CA VAL A 56 -6.07 17.30 19.50
C VAL A 56 -6.23 18.63 18.75
N VAL A 57 -5.18 19.12 18.09
CA VAL A 57 -5.26 20.38 17.30
C VAL A 57 -6.20 20.23 16.10
N ALA A 58 -6.16 19.10 15.39
CA ALA A 58 -7.09 18.83 14.29
C ALA A 58 -8.55 18.75 14.77
N GLY A 59 -8.80 18.07 15.91
CA GLY A 59 -10.13 18.00 16.52
C GLY A 59 -10.63 19.37 17.02
N ALA A 60 -9.76 20.17 17.65
CA ALA A 60 -10.10 21.51 18.11
C ALA A 60 -10.41 22.46 16.95
N LEU A 61 -9.68 22.37 15.83
CA LEU A 61 -9.93 23.18 14.64
C LEU A 61 -11.28 22.83 13.97
N PHE A 62 -11.62 21.54 13.90
CA PHE A 62 -12.90 21.09 13.35
C PHE A 62 -14.09 21.51 14.22
N ALA A 63 -13.94 21.46 15.54
CA ALA A 63 -14.95 21.97 16.47
C ALA A 63 -15.12 23.50 16.35
N ALA A 64 -14.03 24.25 16.20
CA ALA A 64 -14.08 25.70 16.01
C ALA A 64 -14.76 26.12 14.69
N LEU A 65 -14.57 25.36 13.61
CA LEU A 65 -15.21 25.60 12.31
C LEU A 65 -16.71 25.30 12.28
N LYS A 66 -17.22 24.43 13.18
CA LYS A 66 -18.65 24.08 13.26
C LYS A 66 -19.46 25.05 14.15
N VAL A 67 -18.78 25.96 14.84
CA VAL A 67 -19.36 26.95 15.77
C VAL A 67 -19.52 28.33 15.11
N PHE A 68 -19.03 28.50 13.87
CA PHE A 68 -19.40 29.59 12.96
C PHE A 68 -20.40 29.10 11.91
#